data_AF-A0A7S0N3Q2-F1
#
_entry.id   AF-A0A7S0N3Q2-F1
#
_cell.length_a   1.000
_cell.length_b   1.000
_cell.length_c   1.000
_cell.angle_alpha   90.00
_cell.angle_beta   90.00
_cell.angle_gamma   90.00
#
_symmetry.space_group_name_H-M   'P 1'
#
loop_
_entity.id
_entity.type
_entity.pdbx_description
1 polymer ?
#
loop_
_entity_poly.entity_id
_entity_poly.type
_entity_poly.pdbx_seq_one_letter_code
_entity_poly.pdbx_strand_id
1 'polypeptide(L)'
;VTARGRRGRYLQECLELRAPPDVWFLADPASTAAGLRACLLPRTPSVGSVCRVLEHTCWISSIDVGYNNLKAHGTKALLDALLRSANPLASLDLAGNAILHAACEGGFADPPGGSSALCTMRVRSSILECLDCLLCSRTTLTRLGLSDNDLGDMGLAAVARAAQGACV
;
A
#
# COMPACT_ATOMS: atom_id res chain seq x y z
N VAL A 1 -6.94 -7.68 -25.02
CA VAL A 1 -6.72 -6.67 -23.95
C VAL A 1 -6.84 -7.36 -22.60
N THR A 2 -5.73 -7.57 -21.90
CA THR A 2 -5.70 -8.24 -20.59
C THR A 2 -6.54 -7.45 -19.56
N ALA A 3 -7.11 -8.12 -18.56
CA ALA A 3 -7.87 -7.47 -17.48
C ALA A 3 -7.05 -6.37 -16.78
N ARG A 4 -5.72 -6.55 -16.71
CA ARG A 4 -4.74 -5.55 -16.25
C ARG A 4 -4.80 -4.24 -17.03
N GLY A 5 -4.86 -4.30 -18.36
CA GLY A 5 -4.95 -3.10 -19.20
C GLY A 5 -6.27 -2.36 -19.09
N ARG A 6 -7.37 -3.04 -18.73
CA ARG A 6 -8.68 -2.40 -18.53
C ARG A 6 -8.75 -1.64 -17.21
N ARG A 7 -8.30 -2.25 -16.10
CA ARG A 7 -8.26 -1.59 -14.79
C ARG A 7 -7.32 -0.38 -14.77
N GLY A 8 -6.13 -0.50 -15.36
CA GLY A 8 -5.21 0.63 -15.49
C GLY A 8 -5.79 1.81 -16.28
N ARG A 9 -6.48 1.54 -17.41
CA ARG A 9 -7.15 2.59 -18.20
C ARG A 9 -8.32 3.24 -17.48
N TYR A 10 -9.17 2.44 -16.83
CA TYR A 10 -10.28 2.97 -16.04
C TYR A 10 -9.78 3.86 -14.90
N LEU A 11 -8.73 3.42 -14.18
CA LEU A 11 -8.14 4.26 -13.14
C LEU A 11 -7.57 5.56 -13.72
N GLN A 12 -6.92 5.50 -14.88
CA GLN A 12 -6.41 6.70 -15.54
C GLN A 12 -7.54 7.67 -15.91
N GLU A 13 -8.64 7.17 -16.44
CA GLU A 13 -9.84 7.96 -16.78
C GLU A 13 -10.48 8.58 -15.54
N CYS A 14 -10.62 7.84 -14.44
CA CYS A 14 -11.07 8.37 -13.16
C CYS A 14 -10.16 9.50 -12.65
N LEU A 15 -8.84 9.35 -12.80
CA LEU A 15 -7.88 10.38 -12.41
C LEU A 15 -7.99 11.64 -13.26
N GLU A 16 -8.19 11.50 -14.57
CA GLU A 16 -8.42 12.62 -15.51
C GLU A 16 -9.71 13.37 -15.16
N LEU A 17 -10.77 12.64 -14.79
CA LEU A 17 -12.06 13.18 -14.38
C LEU A 17 -12.09 13.68 -12.92
N ARG A 18 -11.00 13.49 -12.16
CA ARG A 18 -10.93 13.73 -10.70
C ARG A 18 -12.06 13.05 -9.91
N ALA A 19 -12.60 11.96 -10.44
CA ALA A 19 -13.62 11.15 -9.78
C ALA A 19 -12.94 9.94 -9.10
N PRO A 20 -13.34 9.57 -7.88
CA PRO A 20 -12.87 8.31 -7.30
C PRO A 20 -13.39 7.14 -8.15
N PRO A 21 -12.59 6.07 -8.31
CA PRO A 21 -13.06 4.84 -8.94
C PRO A 21 -14.23 4.24 -8.16
N ASP A 22 -15.18 3.65 -8.87
CA ASP A 22 -16.35 3.03 -8.26
C ASP A 22 -15.98 1.84 -7.38
N VAL A 23 -16.87 1.44 -6.46
CA VAL A 23 -16.68 0.23 -5.63
C VAL A 23 -16.46 -1.03 -6.48
N TRP A 24 -17.00 -1.07 -7.69
CA TRP A 24 -16.81 -2.17 -8.64
C TRP A 24 -15.42 -2.21 -9.28
N PHE A 25 -14.61 -1.15 -9.13
CA PHE A 25 -13.24 -1.12 -9.62
C PHE A 25 -12.37 -2.24 -9.03
N LEU A 26 -12.54 -2.48 -7.73
CA LEU A 26 -11.86 -3.57 -7.01
C LEU A 26 -12.60 -4.90 -7.12
N ALA A 27 -13.87 -4.86 -7.54
CA ALA A 27 -14.72 -6.03 -7.65
C ALA A 27 -14.50 -6.75 -8.98
N ASP A 28 -14.08 -8.00 -8.86
CA ASP A 28 -14.51 -9.01 -9.80
C ASP A 28 -15.77 -9.64 -9.18
N PRO A 29 -16.94 -9.63 -9.82
CA PRO A 29 -18.17 -10.21 -9.25
C PRO A 29 -18.03 -11.69 -8.86
N ALA A 30 -16.99 -12.38 -9.36
CA ALA A 30 -16.65 -13.75 -9.01
C ALA A 30 -15.52 -13.88 -7.96
N SER A 31 -14.93 -12.80 -7.47
CA SER A 31 -13.76 -12.85 -6.57
C SER A 31 -13.75 -11.77 -5.50
N THR A 32 -13.41 -12.18 -4.29
CA THR A 32 -13.11 -11.27 -3.17
C THR A 32 -11.67 -10.74 -3.21
N ALA A 33 -10.96 -10.95 -4.33
CA ALA A 33 -9.58 -10.53 -4.54
C ALA A 33 -9.46 -9.29 -5.43
N ALA A 34 -8.83 -8.24 -4.91
CA ALA A 34 -8.50 -7.02 -5.62
C ALA A 34 -7.09 -7.13 -6.24
N GLY A 35 -7.03 -7.62 -7.49
CA GLY A 35 -5.80 -7.66 -8.28
C GLY A 35 -5.49 -6.35 -9.01
N LEU A 36 -4.53 -5.58 -8.49
CA LEU A 36 -4.04 -4.29 -8.98
C LEU A 36 -2.55 -4.30 -9.32
N ARG A 37 -1.92 -5.47 -9.46
CA ARG A 37 -0.50 -5.61 -9.79
C ARG A 37 -0.13 -4.86 -11.07
N ALA A 38 0.85 -3.96 -10.97
CA ALA A 38 1.35 -3.10 -12.05
C ALA A 38 0.24 -2.29 -12.77
N CYS A 39 -0.86 -1.97 -12.08
CA CYS A 39 -1.98 -1.17 -12.59
C CYS A 39 -1.97 0.27 -12.06
N LEU A 40 -1.30 0.52 -10.93
CA LEU A 40 -1.22 1.83 -10.30
C LEU A 40 -0.03 2.60 -10.85
N LEU A 41 -0.26 3.87 -11.11
CA LEU A 41 0.81 4.79 -11.44
C LEU A 41 1.52 5.19 -10.14
N PRO A 42 2.86 5.38 -10.14
CA PRO A 42 3.61 5.83 -8.95
C PRO A 42 3.25 7.24 -8.47
N ARG A 43 2.25 7.89 -9.09
CA ARG A 43 1.73 9.20 -8.69
C ARG A 43 0.73 9.03 -7.54
N THR A 44 0.89 9.85 -6.51
CA THR A 44 0.04 9.93 -5.30
C THR A 44 -1.48 9.87 -5.50
N PRO A 45 -2.11 10.47 -6.54
CA PRO A 45 -3.57 10.42 -6.65
C PRO A 45 -4.11 9.03 -7.01
N SER A 46 -3.32 8.15 -7.64
CA SER A 46 -3.75 6.79 -7.99
C SER A 46 -3.98 5.95 -6.72
N VAL A 47 -3.07 6.05 -5.75
CA VAL A 47 -3.12 5.32 -4.49
C VAL A 47 -4.22 5.87 -3.59
N GLY A 48 -4.36 7.20 -3.52
CA GLY A 48 -5.42 7.84 -2.75
C GLY A 48 -6.83 7.43 -3.21
N SER A 49 -7.01 7.26 -4.52
CA SER A 49 -8.25 6.73 -5.10
C SER A 49 -8.53 5.30 -4.63
N VAL A 50 -7.54 4.41 -4.64
CA VAL A 50 -7.69 3.04 -4.13
C VAL A 50 -7.99 3.02 -2.64
N CYS A 51 -7.26 3.83 -1.85
CA CYS A 51 -7.47 3.98 -0.40
C CYS A 51 -8.92 4.34 -0.07
N ARG A 52 -9.51 5.30 -0.80
CA ARG A 52 -10.91 5.69 -0.58
C ARG A 52 -11.89 4.55 -0.86
N VAL A 53 -11.66 3.77 -1.91
CA VAL A 53 -12.51 2.60 -2.20
C VAL A 53 -12.34 1.54 -1.12
N LEU A 54 -11.10 1.28 -0.67
CA LEU A 54 -10.82 0.31 0.38
C LEU A 54 -11.53 0.65 1.70
N GLU A 55 -11.58 1.93 2.09
CA GLU A 55 -12.28 2.39 3.30
C GLU A 55 -13.80 2.11 3.26
N HIS A 56 -14.40 2.08 2.08
CA HIS A 56 -15.84 1.84 1.88
C HIS A 56 -16.16 0.40 1.46
N THR A 57 -15.18 -0.51 1.54
CA THR A 57 -15.36 -1.94 1.25
C THR A 57 -15.21 -2.77 2.53
N CYS A 58 -15.96 -3.87 2.58
CA CYS A 58 -15.98 -4.79 3.74
C CYS A 58 -15.93 -6.27 3.35
N TRP A 59 -15.71 -6.57 2.07
CA TRP A 59 -15.78 -7.92 1.51
C TRP A 59 -14.47 -8.38 0.86
N ILE A 60 -13.45 -7.54 0.82
CA ILE A 60 -12.17 -7.87 0.18
C ILE A 60 -11.34 -8.73 1.13
N SER A 61 -10.96 -9.92 0.64
CA SER A 61 -10.15 -10.88 1.40
C SER A 61 -8.70 -10.93 0.92
N SER A 62 -8.42 -10.49 -0.30
CA SER A 62 -7.08 -10.51 -0.86
C SER A 62 -6.80 -9.25 -1.67
N ILE A 63 -5.65 -8.62 -1.45
CA ILE A 63 -5.22 -7.45 -2.21
C ILE A 63 -3.84 -7.74 -2.79
N ASP A 64 -3.71 -7.61 -4.11
CA ASP A 64 -2.43 -7.66 -4.80
C ASP A 64 -2.17 -6.31 -5.46
N VAL A 65 -1.26 -5.54 -4.88
CA VAL A 65 -0.79 -4.26 -5.41
C VAL A 65 0.70 -4.35 -5.76
N GLY A 66 1.20 -5.53 -6.12
CA GLY A 66 2.61 -5.69 -6.43
C GLY A 66 3.08 -4.89 -7.66
N TYR A 67 4.37 -4.54 -7.72
CA TYR A 67 5.05 -3.91 -8.85
C TYR A 67 4.39 -2.60 -9.31
N ASN A 68 3.90 -1.81 -8.36
CA ASN A 68 3.26 -0.52 -8.62
C ASN A 68 4.14 0.68 -8.27
N ASN A 69 5.35 0.45 -7.76
CA ASN A 69 6.28 1.50 -7.35
C ASN A 69 5.58 2.57 -6.47
N LEU A 70 4.78 2.12 -5.50
CA LEU A 70 4.02 3.00 -4.59
C LEU A 70 4.91 3.95 -3.80
N LYS A 71 6.19 3.60 -3.65
CA LYS A 71 7.16 4.26 -2.78
C LYS A 71 6.65 4.32 -1.34
N ALA A 72 7.41 5.01 -0.50
CA ALA A 72 7.12 5.15 0.91
C ALA A 72 5.76 5.81 1.22
N HIS A 73 5.43 6.93 0.55
CA HIS A 73 4.18 7.65 0.81
C HIS A 73 2.94 6.90 0.35
N GLY A 74 2.96 6.29 -0.85
CA GLY A 74 1.83 5.49 -1.32
C GLY A 74 1.60 4.27 -0.43
N THR A 75 2.66 3.61 0.00
CA THR A 75 2.55 2.45 0.90
C THR A 75 1.95 2.85 2.25
N LYS A 76 2.39 3.95 2.86
CA LYS A 76 1.82 4.44 4.12
C LYS A 76 0.33 4.73 4.00
N ALA A 77 -0.07 5.48 2.96
CA ALA A 77 -1.47 5.80 2.72
C ALA A 77 -2.34 4.55 2.54
N LEU A 78 -1.80 3.52 1.88
CA LEU A 78 -2.48 2.25 1.71
C LEU A 78 -2.63 1.50 3.05
N LEU A 79 -1.58 1.41 3.85
CA LEU A 79 -1.63 0.77 5.17
C LEU A 79 -2.62 1.48 6.10
N ASP A 80 -2.63 2.81 6.13
CA ASP A 80 -3.56 3.61 6.93
C ASP A 80 -5.02 3.39 6.48
N ALA A 81 -5.27 3.38 5.17
CA ALA A 81 -6.60 3.10 4.63
C ALA A 81 -7.06 1.67 4.96
N LEU A 82 -6.14 0.71 4.87
CA LEU A 82 -6.41 -0.66 5.28
C LEU A 82 -6.75 -0.71 6.76
N LEU A 83 -5.96 -0.10 7.65
CA LEU A 83 -6.25 -0.02 9.09
C LEU A 83 -7.66 0.51 9.39
N ARG A 84 -8.14 1.48 8.62
CA ARG A 84 -9.50 2.03 8.74
C ARG A 84 -10.59 1.18 8.10
N SER A 85 -10.24 0.32 7.15
CA SER A 85 -11.21 -0.54 6.47
C SER A 85 -11.62 -1.74 7.32
N ALA A 86 -12.89 -2.12 7.23
CA ALA A 86 -13.46 -3.31 7.89
C ALA A 86 -13.27 -4.61 7.08
N ASN A 87 -12.35 -4.62 6.10
CA ASN A 87 -12.15 -5.76 5.21
C ASN A 87 -11.53 -6.98 5.95
N PRO A 88 -12.05 -8.20 5.75
CA PRO A 88 -11.51 -9.44 6.30
C PRO A 88 -10.28 -9.89 5.50
N LEU A 89 -9.25 -9.04 5.47
CA LEU A 89 -8.06 -9.24 4.67
C LEU A 89 -7.29 -10.47 5.17
N ALA A 90 -7.21 -11.49 4.33
CA ALA A 90 -6.44 -12.71 4.55
C ALA A 90 -5.08 -12.69 3.83
N SER A 91 -4.98 -11.96 2.71
CA SER A 91 -3.76 -11.88 1.90
C SER A 91 -3.49 -10.46 1.42
N LEU A 92 -2.26 -9.98 1.61
CA LEU A 92 -1.78 -8.69 1.11
C LEU A 92 -0.45 -8.88 0.40
N ASP A 93 -0.41 -8.61 -0.91
CA ASP A 93 0.82 -8.60 -1.70
C ASP A 93 1.23 -7.17 -2.05
N LEU A 94 2.36 -6.75 -1.49
CA LEU A 94 3.01 -5.47 -1.70
C LEU A 94 4.34 -5.62 -2.43
N ALA A 95 4.65 -6.78 -3.03
CA ALA A 95 5.96 -7.02 -3.65
C ALA A 95 6.33 -5.96 -4.70
N GLY A 96 7.60 -5.52 -4.79
CA GLY A 96 8.05 -4.64 -5.89
C GLY A 96 7.53 -3.19 -5.83
N ASN A 97 7.27 -2.65 -4.64
CA ASN A 97 6.73 -1.30 -4.43
C ASN A 97 7.74 -0.27 -3.90
N ALA A 98 9.01 -0.65 -3.72
CA ALA A 98 10.05 0.25 -3.24
C ALA A 98 9.64 0.96 -1.92
N ILE A 99 9.05 0.20 -0.99
CA ILE A 99 8.39 0.71 0.22
C ILE A 99 9.30 1.61 1.06
N LEU A 100 10.58 1.28 1.17
CA LEU A 100 11.53 2.04 1.99
C LEU A 100 12.57 2.80 1.16
N HIS A 101 12.35 2.90 -0.15
CA HIS A 101 13.12 3.79 -1.01
C HIS A 101 12.83 5.24 -0.62
N ALA A 102 13.88 6.06 -0.57
CA ALA A 102 13.87 7.41 -0.01
C ALA A 102 12.62 8.21 -0.40
N ALA A 103 11.84 8.61 0.62
CA ALA A 103 10.66 9.45 0.47
C ALA A 103 11.00 10.89 0.08
N CYS A 104 12.28 11.28 0.17
CA CYS A 104 12.74 12.66 0.05
C CYS A 104 12.82 13.18 -1.39
N GLU A 105 12.41 12.41 -2.41
CA GLU A 105 12.39 12.89 -3.81
C GLU A 105 11.18 13.80 -4.11
N GLY A 106 10.25 13.99 -3.17
CA GLY A 106 8.94 14.61 -3.41
C GLY A 106 8.65 15.86 -2.58
N GLY A 107 9.24 17.00 -2.93
CA GLY A 107 8.57 18.31 -2.93
C GLY A 107 8.13 18.97 -1.61
N PHE A 108 8.25 18.33 -0.45
CA PHE A 108 8.22 19.07 0.82
C PHE A 108 9.63 19.59 1.05
N ALA A 109 9.82 20.90 0.91
CA ALA A 109 11.10 21.58 1.02
C ALA A 109 11.96 20.97 2.12
N ASP A 110 13.12 20.44 1.76
CA ASP A 110 14.18 20.19 2.73
C ASP A 110 14.33 21.48 3.56
N PRO A 111 14.24 21.43 4.90
CA PRO A 111 14.72 22.54 5.70
C PRO A 111 16.21 22.75 5.34
N PRO A 112 16.64 23.99 5.04
CA PRO A 112 18.01 24.23 4.62
C PRO A 112 18.92 23.94 5.81
N GLY A 113 19.61 22.79 5.78
CA GLY A 113 20.65 22.47 6.75
C GLY A 113 20.61 21.13 7.48
N GLY A 114 19.90 20.09 7.03
CA GLY A 114 19.94 18.82 7.77
C GLY A 114 19.42 17.56 7.09
N SER A 115 20.31 16.87 6.37
CA SER A 115 20.39 15.40 6.20
C SER A 115 19.13 14.67 5.71
N SER A 116 19.08 14.42 4.39
CA SER A 116 18.16 13.52 3.68
C SER A 116 18.02 12.13 4.34
N ALA A 117 19.04 11.70 5.08
CA ALA A 117 19.05 10.46 5.86
C ALA A 117 18.04 10.46 7.04
N LEU A 118 17.87 11.57 7.76
CA LEU A 118 16.91 11.67 8.87
C LEU A 118 15.46 11.65 8.39
N CYS A 119 15.19 12.31 7.28
CA CYS A 119 13.87 12.34 6.66
C CYS A 119 13.53 10.95 6.10
N THR A 120 14.50 10.26 5.49
CA THR A 120 14.38 8.84 5.11
C THR A 120 14.11 7.94 6.32
N MET A 121 14.86 8.09 7.41
CA MET A 121 14.64 7.30 8.64
C MET A 121 13.25 7.51 9.25
N ARG A 122 12.75 8.75 9.31
CA ARG A 122 11.42 9.04 9.85
C ARG A 122 10.30 8.41 9.02
N VAL A 123 10.41 8.46 7.70
CA VAL A 123 9.38 7.83 6.85
C VAL A 123 9.47 6.30 6.94
N ARG A 124 10.69 5.75 7.00
CA ARG A 124 10.89 4.32 7.23
C ARG A 124 10.26 3.90 8.57
N SER A 125 10.53 4.60 9.67
CA SER A 125 9.95 4.24 10.98
C SER A 125 8.42 4.32 10.96
N SER A 126 7.84 5.37 10.39
CA SER A 126 6.38 5.49 10.28
C SER A 126 5.72 4.36 9.49
N ILE A 127 6.35 3.88 8.40
CA ILE A 127 5.77 2.78 7.62
C ILE A 127 5.83 1.47 8.40
N LEU A 128 6.95 1.23 9.09
CA LEU A 128 7.10 0.03 9.92
C LEU A 128 6.09 0.04 11.08
N GLU A 129 5.85 1.20 11.71
CA GLU A 129 4.80 1.38 12.72
C GLU A 129 3.41 1.06 12.14
N CYS A 130 3.04 1.62 10.99
CA CYS A 130 1.74 1.32 10.35
C CYS A 130 1.60 -0.17 10.02
N LEU A 131 2.66 -0.82 9.55
CA LEU A 131 2.67 -2.24 9.21
C LEU A 131 2.52 -3.11 10.47
N ASP A 132 3.20 -2.76 11.55
CA ASP A 132 3.08 -3.42 12.85
C ASP A 132 1.64 -3.29 13.38
N CYS A 133 1.08 -2.07 13.40
CA CYS A 133 -0.32 -1.85 13.78
C CYS A 133 -1.30 -2.66 12.92
N LEU A 134 -1.07 -2.77 11.61
CA LEU A 134 -1.94 -3.52 10.71
C LEU A 134 -1.90 -5.02 10.99
N LEU A 135 -0.71 -5.57 11.27
CA LEU A 135 -0.55 -6.98 11.60
C LEU A 135 -1.08 -7.30 13.00
N CYS A 136 -0.92 -6.40 13.96
CA CYS A 136 -1.43 -6.57 15.31
C CYS A 136 -2.94 -6.42 15.43
N SER A 137 -3.54 -5.53 14.63
CA SER A 137 -5.00 -5.36 14.60
C SER A 137 -5.71 -6.45 13.81
N ARG A 138 -5.05 -7.08 12.83
CA ARG A 138 -5.64 -8.09 11.95
C ARG A 138 -5.20 -9.50 12.29
N THR A 139 -6.03 -10.20 13.05
CA THR A 139 -5.86 -11.64 13.31
C THR A 139 -6.18 -12.53 12.11
N THR A 140 -6.77 -11.99 11.03
CA THR A 140 -7.15 -12.75 9.83
C THR A 140 -6.08 -12.79 8.74
N LEU A 141 -5.04 -11.95 8.82
CA LEU A 141 -4.03 -11.85 7.78
C LEU A 141 -3.06 -13.02 7.88
N THR A 142 -3.10 -13.92 6.90
CA THR A 142 -2.28 -15.16 6.87
C THR A 142 -1.16 -15.10 5.84
N ARG A 143 -1.25 -14.18 4.87
CA ARG A 143 -0.25 -14.02 3.81
C ARG A 143 0.13 -12.55 3.63
N LEU A 144 1.42 -12.27 3.73
CA LEU A 144 2.01 -10.97 3.47
C LEU A 144 3.16 -11.11 2.46
N GLY A 145 3.01 -10.56 1.26
CA GLY A 145 4.03 -10.50 0.22
C GLY A 145 4.80 -9.18 0.30
N LEU A 146 6.11 -9.23 0.60
CA LEU A 146 6.97 -8.05 0.65
C LEU A 146 8.25 -8.19 -0.18
N SER A 147 8.37 -9.22 -1.02
CA SER A 147 9.53 -9.41 -1.89
C SER A 147 9.80 -8.17 -2.76
N ASP A 148 11.05 -7.93 -3.14
CA ASP A 148 11.44 -6.81 -4.02
C ASP A 148 11.08 -5.39 -3.49
N ASN A 149 11.02 -5.18 -2.17
CA ASN A 149 10.72 -3.87 -1.56
C ASN A 149 11.89 -3.15 -0.89
N ASP A 150 13.08 -3.74 -0.92
CA ASP A 150 14.28 -3.25 -0.23
C ASP A 150 13.99 -2.81 1.22
N LEU A 151 13.48 -3.78 2.00
CA LEU A 151 13.07 -3.53 3.39
C LEU A 151 14.25 -3.17 4.32
N GLY A 152 15.47 -3.51 3.93
CA GLY A 152 16.64 -3.49 4.81
C GLY A 152 16.43 -4.24 6.14
N ASP A 153 17.40 -4.16 7.03
CA ASP A 153 17.40 -4.93 8.28
C ASP A 153 16.27 -4.52 9.22
N MET A 154 15.98 -3.21 9.31
CA MET A 154 14.92 -2.68 10.16
C MET A 154 13.52 -3.13 9.71
N GLY A 155 13.28 -3.21 8.40
CA GLY A 155 11.99 -3.64 7.87
C GLY A 155 11.78 -5.14 8.03
N LEU A 156 12.83 -5.94 7.86
CA LEU A 156 12.80 -7.37 8.14
C LEU A 156 12.56 -7.64 9.64
N ALA A 157 13.20 -6.89 10.53
CA ALA A 157 12.99 -7.01 11.98
C ALA A 157 11.54 -6.66 12.39
N ALA A 158 10.95 -5.61 11.81
CA ALA A 158 9.56 -5.25 12.08
C ALA A 158 8.57 -6.35 11.64
N VAL A 159 8.74 -6.88 10.42
CA VAL A 159 7.90 -7.99 9.91
C VAL A 159 8.08 -9.25 10.75
N ALA A 160 9.31 -9.57 11.17
CA ALA A 160 9.59 -10.73 12.01
C ALA A 160 8.90 -10.63 13.39
N ARG A 161 8.93 -9.45 14.03
CA ARG A 161 8.24 -9.22 15.32
C ARG A 161 6.73 -9.38 15.17
N ALA A 162 6.16 -8.74 14.15
CA ALA A 162 4.73 -8.81 13.89
C ALA A 162 4.27 -10.25 13.55
N ALA A 163 5.08 -11.01 12.80
CA ALA A 163 4.80 -12.41 12.47
C ALA A 163 4.91 -13.35 13.69
N GLN A 164 5.70 -12.99 14.71
CA GLN A 164 5.81 -13.74 15.96
C GLN A 164 4.65 -13.45 16.93
N GLY A 165 3.69 -12.61 16.56
CA GLY A 165 2.62 -12.17 17.47
C GLY A 165 3.13 -11.33 18.64
N ALA A 166 4.38 -10.84 18.54
CA ALA A 166 4.98 -9.93 19.52
C ALA A 166 4.48 -8.51 19.26
N CYS A 167 3.16 -8.36 19.30
CA CYS A 167 2.49 -7.08 19.30
C CYS A 167 2.61 -6.49 20.70
N VAL A 168 3.30 -5.36 20.81
CA VAL A 168 3.53 -4.64 22.07
C VAL A 168 2.30 -3.81 22.43
#